data_AF-A0A3E2VT74-F1
#
_entry.id   AF-A0A3E2VT74-F1
#
_cell.length_a   1.000
_cell.length_b   1.000
_cell.length_c   1.000
_cell.angle_alpha   90.00
_cell.angle_beta   90.00
_cell.angle_gamma   90.00
#
_symmetry.space_group_name_H-M   'P 1'
#
loop_
_entity.id
_entity.type
_entity.pdbx_description
1 polymer ?
#
loop_
_entity_poly.entity_id
_entity_poly.type
_entity_poly.pdbx_seq_one_letter_code
_entity_poly.pdbx_strand_id
1 'polypeptide(L)'
;MIKLPIYSDTGWENLDGIKLRGRIKNGIATIVFEGYGFSGTPGSDTLVFTLPQRYWPSAGIYFCFFSNNIKPIAYGCRIQLTGGIRAFAIDRPDNVIGTVSYPVR
;
A
#
# COMPACT_ATOMS: atom_id res chain seq x y z
N MET A 1 37.23 -4.80 -10.18
CA MET A 1 35.98 -4.71 -10.98
C MET A 1 34.90 -4.13 -10.07
N ILE A 2 34.57 -2.85 -10.21
CA ILE A 2 33.48 -2.22 -9.46
C ILE A 2 32.18 -2.79 -10.05
N LYS A 3 31.44 -3.60 -9.30
CA LYS A 3 30.10 -4.02 -9.72
C LYS A 3 29.25 -2.75 -9.78
N LEU A 4 28.85 -2.35 -10.98
CA LEU A 4 27.80 -1.35 -11.15
C LEU A 4 26.59 -1.85 -10.33
N PRO A 5 25.94 -0.99 -9.52
CA PRO A 5 24.77 -1.42 -8.77
C PRO A 5 23.75 -1.97 -9.76
N ILE A 6 23.24 -3.16 -9.50
CA ILE A 6 22.11 -3.69 -10.25
C ILE A 6 20.92 -2.85 -9.85
N TYR A 7 20.60 -1.83 -10.64
CA TYR A 7 19.42 -1.00 -10.44
C TYR A 7 18.19 -1.77 -10.94
N SER A 8 17.66 -2.67 -10.12
CA SER A 8 16.40 -3.35 -10.43
C SER A 8 15.25 -2.34 -10.33
N ASP A 9 14.47 -2.20 -11.41
CA ASP A 9 13.33 -1.30 -11.48
C ASP A 9 12.21 -1.96 -12.26
N THR A 10 11.05 -2.17 -11.63
CA THR A 10 9.88 -2.75 -12.30
C THR A 10 9.15 -1.74 -13.19
N GLY A 11 9.45 -0.45 -13.06
CA GLY A 11 8.54 0.61 -13.50
C GLY A 11 7.27 0.68 -12.65
N TRP A 12 6.39 1.63 -12.96
CA TRP A 12 5.08 1.74 -12.33
C TRP A 12 4.12 0.71 -12.94
N GLU A 13 3.49 -0.08 -12.07
CA GLU A 13 2.57 -1.14 -12.43
C GLU A 13 1.20 -0.87 -11.80
N ASN A 14 0.13 -1.19 -12.52
CA ASN A 14 -1.23 -1.16 -11.99
C ASN A 14 -1.48 -2.45 -11.20
N LEU A 15 -1.71 -2.34 -9.89
CA LEU A 15 -1.94 -3.46 -8.99
C LEU A 15 -3.43 -3.76 -8.81
N ASP A 16 -4.25 -2.72 -8.77
CA ASP A 16 -5.71 -2.83 -8.74
C ASP A 16 -6.33 -1.72 -9.60
N GLY A 17 -6.39 -1.99 -10.91
CA GLY A 17 -6.77 -0.98 -11.91
C GLY A 17 -5.91 0.28 -11.80
N ILE A 18 -6.55 1.46 -11.88
CA ILE A 18 -5.87 2.76 -11.74
C ILE A 18 -5.79 3.26 -10.28
N LYS A 19 -6.38 2.54 -9.32
CA LYS A 19 -6.55 3.02 -7.94
C LYS A 19 -5.40 2.62 -7.01
N LEU A 20 -4.64 1.60 -7.42
CA LEU A 20 -3.46 1.14 -6.69
C LEU A 20 -2.33 0.90 -7.68
N ARG A 21 -1.22 1.60 -7.49
CA ARG A 21 -0.01 1.42 -8.30
C ARG A 21 1.18 1.02 -7.43
N GLY A 22 2.04 0.19 -8.00
CA GLY A 22 3.25 -0.29 -7.35
C GLY A 22 4.49 -0.04 -8.20
N ARG A 23 5.62 0.15 -7.55
CA ARG A 23 6.95 0.05 -8.17
C ARG A 23 7.93 -0.55 -7.19
N ILE A 24 8.80 -1.44 -7.65
CA ILE A 24 9.97 -1.87 -6.88
C ILE A 24 11.19 -1.26 -7.54
N LYS A 25 11.93 -0.45 -6.78
CA LYS A 25 13.21 0.13 -7.22
C LYS A 25 14.27 -0.15 -6.16
N ASN A 26 15.36 -0.80 -6.55
CA ASN A 26 16.48 -1.15 -5.68
C ASN A 26 16.04 -1.85 -4.37
N GLY A 27 15.13 -2.84 -4.47
CA GLY A 27 14.62 -3.57 -3.31
C GLY A 27 13.61 -2.80 -2.44
N ILE A 28 13.19 -1.60 -2.84
CA ILE A 28 12.16 -0.82 -2.15
C ILE A 28 10.88 -0.86 -2.98
N ALA A 29 9.82 -1.44 -2.41
CA ALA A 29 8.47 -1.28 -2.93
C ALA A 29 7.96 0.11 -2.54
N THR A 30 7.30 0.78 -3.48
CA THR A 30 6.46 1.95 -3.23
C THR A 30 5.07 1.65 -3.75
N ILE A 31 4.08 1.75 -2.87
CA ILE A 31 2.67 1.58 -3.20
C ILE A 31 2.01 2.96 -3.15
N VAL A 32 1.20 3.28 -4.15
CA VAL A 32 0.45 4.53 -4.25
C VAL A 32 -1.03 4.21 -4.33
N PHE A 33 -1.81 4.84 -3.45
CA PHE A 33 -3.26 4.78 -3.39
C PHE A 33 -3.82 6.02 -4.07
N GLU A 34 -4.65 5.83 -5.10
CA GLU A 34 -5.22 6.90 -5.93
C GLU A 34 -6.74 6.78 -5.95
N GLY A 35 -7.33 7.07 -4.80
CA GLY A 35 -8.77 7.02 -4.63
C GLY A 35 -9.31 5.60 -4.47
N TYR A 36 -8.62 4.82 -3.65
CA TYR A 36 -9.07 3.49 -3.26
C TYR A 36 -10.24 3.61 -2.31
N GLY A 37 -11.23 2.73 -2.42
CA GLY A 37 -12.38 2.69 -1.53
C GLY A 37 -12.47 1.35 -0.81
N PHE A 38 -12.61 1.36 0.51
CA PHE A 38 -12.87 0.18 1.31
C PHE A 38 -13.90 0.50 2.39
N SER A 39 -14.73 -0.48 2.75
CA SER A 39 -15.70 -0.41 3.83
C SER A 39 -15.59 -1.65 4.69
N GLY A 40 -16.11 -1.58 5.91
CA GLY A 40 -16.12 -2.71 6.83
C GLY A 40 -16.84 -2.34 8.11
N THR A 41 -16.88 -3.26 9.08
CA THR A 41 -17.40 -2.93 10.42
C THR A 41 -16.51 -1.87 11.06
N PRO A 42 -17.06 -0.76 11.57
CA PRO A 42 -16.27 0.27 12.24
C PRO A 42 -15.34 -0.29 13.30
N GLY A 43 -14.06 0.08 13.24
CA GLY A 43 -13.03 -0.39 14.16
C GLY A 43 -12.50 -1.81 13.90
N SER A 44 -13.05 -2.52 12.91
CA SER A 44 -12.55 -3.84 12.52
C SER A 44 -11.36 -3.75 11.58
N ASP A 45 -10.41 -4.66 11.75
CA ASP A 45 -9.23 -4.80 10.88
C ASP A 45 -9.62 -5.45 9.55
N THR A 46 -9.87 -4.62 8.53
CA THR A 46 -10.42 -5.01 7.24
C THR A 46 -9.31 -5.20 6.21
N LEU A 47 -9.37 -6.28 5.44
CA LEU A 47 -8.49 -6.49 4.29
C LEU A 47 -8.90 -5.52 3.17
N VAL A 48 -7.96 -4.66 2.76
CA VAL A 48 -8.13 -3.69 1.68
C VAL A 48 -7.75 -4.34 0.35
N PHE A 49 -6.55 -4.93 0.29
CA PHE A 49 -6.00 -5.53 -0.92
C PHE A 49 -4.88 -6.52 -0.59
N THR A 50 -4.67 -7.53 -1.42
CA THR A 50 -3.54 -8.46 -1.29
C THR A 50 -2.52 -8.19 -2.39
N LEU A 51 -1.33 -7.73 -2.01
CA LEU A 51 -0.24 -7.43 -2.94
C LEU A 51 0.33 -8.70 -3.60
N PRO A 52 0.77 -8.62 -4.87
CA PRO A 52 1.54 -9.69 -5.50
C PRO A 52 2.79 -10.05 -4.70
N GLN A 53 3.21 -11.31 -4.76
CA GLN A 53 4.29 -11.84 -3.91
C GLN A 53 5.60 -11.03 -3.96
N ARG A 54 5.96 -10.48 -5.13
CA ARG A 54 7.15 -9.63 -5.28
C ARG A 54 7.13 -8.35 -4.43
N TYR A 55 5.95 -7.89 -4.03
CA TYR A 55 5.74 -6.71 -3.20
C TYR A 55 5.63 -7.03 -1.71
N TRP A 56 5.82 -8.29 -1.29
CA TRP A 56 5.71 -8.66 0.11
C TRP A 56 6.84 -8.04 0.95
N PRO A 57 6.51 -7.44 2.10
CA PRO A 57 7.48 -6.69 2.87
C PRO A 57 8.41 -7.63 3.66
N SER A 58 9.65 -7.17 3.87
CA SER A 58 10.65 -7.85 4.71
C SER A 58 10.24 -7.91 6.20
N ALA A 59 9.48 -6.91 6.67
CA ALA A 59 8.93 -6.79 8.02
C ALA A 59 7.47 -6.31 7.98
N GLY A 60 6.73 -6.43 9.09
CA GLY A 60 5.39 -5.85 9.18
C GLY A 60 5.45 -4.32 9.08
N ILE A 61 4.72 -3.74 8.12
CA ILE A 61 4.73 -2.29 7.88
C ILE A 61 3.49 -1.68 8.51
N TYR A 62 3.65 -0.58 9.24
CA TYR A 62 2.55 0.24 9.75
C TYR A 62 2.68 1.63 9.13
N PHE A 63 1.56 2.19 8.68
CA PHE A 63 1.51 3.50 8.04
C PHE A 63 0.09 4.08 8.15
N CYS A 64 -0.08 5.31 7.68
CA CYS A 64 -1.40 5.92 7.57
C CYS A 64 -1.63 6.42 6.14
N PHE A 65 -2.86 6.31 5.65
CA PHE A 65 -3.34 7.08 4.51
C PHE A 65 -4.49 8.00 4.95
N PHE A 66 -4.82 8.97 4.10
CA PHE A 66 -5.84 9.98 4.40
C PHE A 66 -6.99 9.89 3.39
N SER A 67 -8.21 10.19 3.83
CA SER A 67 -9.29 10.41 2.88
C SER A 67 -9.18 11.74 2.16
N ASN A 68 -9.49 11.72 0.87
CA ASN A 68 -9.49 12.88 -0.01
C ASN A 68 -10.83 13.64 0.09
N ASN A 69 -11.09 14.21 1.27
CA ASN A 69 -12.28 14.98 1.59
C ASN A 69 -11.89 16.35 2.17
N ILE A 70 -12.84 17.30 2.22
CA ILE A 70 -12.63 18.63 2.83
C ILE A 70 -12.17 18.54 4.30
N LYS A 71 -12.60 17.49 5.00
CA LYS A 71 -12.14 17.14 6.36
C LYS A 71 -11.50 15.75 6.29
N PRO A 72 -10.18 15.65 6.01
CA PRO A 72 -9.51 14.37 5.87
C PRO A 72 -9.56 13.56 7.16
N ILE A 73 -9.78 12.26 7.03
CA ILE A 73 -9.67 11.28 8.12
C ILE A 73 -8.40 10.49 7.90
N ALA A 74 -7.60 10.33 8.96
CA ALA A 74 -6.43 9.46 8.95
C ALA A 74 -6.84 8.03 9.30
N TYR A 75 -6.38 7.07 8.51
CA TYR A 75 -6.61 5.65 8.74
C TYR A 75 -5.31 4.99 9.19
N GLY A 76 -5.36 4.24 10.28
CA GLY A 76 -4.26 3.35 10.67
C GLY A 76 -4.25 2.12 9.77
N CYS A 77 -3.11 1.83 9.18
CA CYS A 77 -2.95 0.78 8.19
C CYS A 77 -1.76 -0.11 8.49
N ARG A 78 -1.80 -1.35 7.98
CA ARG A 78 -0.66 -2.25 8.01
C ARG A 78 -0.54 -3.09 6.76
N ILE A 79 0.68 -3.49 6.43
CA ILE A 79 0.97 -4.51 5.42
C ILE A 79 1.51 -5.74 6.15
N GLN A 80 0.78 -6.84 6.03
CA GLN A 80 1.20 -8.13 6.56
C GLN A 80 2.36 -8.71 5.73
N LEU A 81 3.13 -9.61 6.33
CA LEU A 81 4.23 -10.33 5.66
C LEU A 81 3.78 -11.14 4.43
N THR A 82 2.49 -11.45 4.33
CA THR A 82 1.83 -12.12 3.21
C THR A 82 1.25 -11.14 2.18
N GLY A 83 1.62 -9.86 2.25
CA GLY A 83 1.19 -8.81 1.31
C GLY A 83 -0.22 -8.26 1.54
N GLY A 84 -0.94 -8.73 2.56
CA GLY A 84 -2.26 -8.21 2.91
C GLY A 84 -2.16 -6.78 3.45
N ILE A 85 -2.66 -5.81 2.69
CA ILE A 85 -2.88 -4.44 3.13
C ILE A 85 -4.18 -4.41 3.92
N ARG A 86 -4.13 -3.96 5.17
CA ARG A 86 -5.27 -3.88 6.05
C ARG A 86 -5.41 -2.50 6.66
N ALA A 87 -6.64 -2.10 6.91
CA ALA A 87 -6.96 -0.82 7.54
C ALA A 87 -8.14 -0.99 8.50
N PHE A 88 -8.15 -0.17 9.55
CA PHE A 88 -9.31 -0.10 10.44
C PHE A 88 -10.46 0.59 9.71
N ALA A 89 -11.54 -0.16 9.46
CA ALA A 89 -12.66 0.31 8.67
C ALA A 89 -13.54 1.32 9.42
N ILE A 90 -14.30 2.09 8.63
CA ILE A 90 -15.43 2.91 9.07
C ILE A 90 -16.69 2.45 8.33
N ASP A 91 -17.85 2.97 8.72
CA ASP A 91 -19.19 2.56 8.27
C ASP A 91 -19.53 2.91 6.80
N ARG A 92 -18.65 3.62 6.10
CA ARG A 92 -18.83 4.03 4.71
C ARG A 92 -17.52 3.93 3.91
N PRO A 93 -17.59 3.60 2.61
CA PRO A 93 -16.42 3.63 1.75
C PRO A 93 -15.89 5.06 1.65
N ASP A 94 -14.60 5.23 1.94
CA ASP A 94 -13.93 6.53 1.83
C ASP A 94 -12.88 6.51 0.70
N ASN A 95 -12.70 7.65 0.05
CA ASN A 95 -11.81 7.85 -1.09
C ASN A 95 -10.39 8.11 -0.58
N VAL A 96 -9.56 7.07 -0.42
CA VAL A 96 -8.25 7.24 0.21
C VAL A 96 -7.12 7.47 -0.78
N ILE A 97 -6.22 8.36 -0.39
CA ILE A 97 -5.00 8.71 -1.12
C ILE A 97 -3.80 8.60 -0.19
N GLY A 98 -2.67 8.20 -0.75
CA GLY A 98 -1.43 8.12 0.02
C GLY A 98 -0.37 7.29 -0.65
N THR A 99 0.77 7.17 0.02
CA THR A 99 1.87 6.33 -0.42
C THR A 99 2.58 5.70 0.76
N VAL A 100 3.16 4.52 0.55
CA VAL A 100 4.01 3.85 1.52
C VAL A 100 5.17 3.20 0.77
N SER A 101 6.38 3.38 1.30
CA SER A 101 7.60 2.76 0.78
C SER A 101 8.23 1.86 1.83
N TYR A 102 8.66 0.67 1.44
CA TYR A 102 9.22 -0.32 2.35
C TYR A 102 10.14 -1.31 1.62
N PRO A 103 11.09 -1.96 2.33
CA PRO A 103 11.93 -2.98 1.71
C PRO A 103 11.16 -4.27 1.44
N VAL A 104 11.26 -4.79 0.22
CA VAL A 104 10.72 -6.11 -0.14
C VAL A 104 11.63 -7.24 0.37
N ARG A 105 11.08 -8.46 0.42
CA ARG A 105 11.82 -9.68 0.74
C ARG A 105 12.76 -10.12 -0.37
#